data_AF-A0A672MR51-F1
#
_entry.id   AF-A0A672MR51-F1
#
_cell.length_a   1.000
_cell.length_b   1.000
_cell.length_c   1.000
_cell.angle_alpha   90.00
_cell.angle_beta   90.00
_cell.angle_gamma   90.00
#
_symmetry.space_group_name_H-M   'P 1'
#
loop_
_entity.id
_entity.type
_entity.pdbx_description
1 polymer ?
#
loop_
_entity_poly.entity_id
_entity_poly.type
_entity_poly.pdbx_seq_one_letter_code
_entity_poly.pdbx_strand_id
1 'polypeptide(L)'
;MFVSSHTLNLCLSCFLCFLPEFQINLWCPEVCSCAAGVVDCSKRGLTTASLPSSFPPHTTALQLNDNHLTALPHGLLDSLPALRRAALHGNPWSCDCGILYLRGWLLKQSSPASIQ
;
A
#
# COMPACT_ATOMS: atom_id res chain seq x y z
N MET A 1 -23.48 25.62 -41.07
CA MET A 1 -23.36 24.25 -41.63
C MET A 1 -22.82 23.35 -40.54
N PHE A 2 -23.33 22.13 -40.54
CA PHE A 2 -23.31 21.14 -39.46
C PHE A 2 -21.91 20.67 -39.07
N VAL A 3 -21.73 20.45 -37.76
CA VAL A 3 -20.64 19.68 -37.16
C VAL A 3 -21.12 18.25 -36.87
N SER A 4 -20.53 17.25 -37.53
CA SER A 4 -20.37 15.86 -37.06
C SER A 4 -19.62 15.00 -38.07
N SER A 5 -18.65 14.21 -37.59
CA SER A 5 -18.58 12.73 -37.72
C SER A 5 -17.15 12.26 -37.34
N HIS A 6 -16.93 11.87 -36.08
CA HIS A 6 -16.85 10.48 -35.57
C HIS A 6 -15.52 9.74 -35.85
N THR A 7 -14.72 9.61 -34.79
CA THR A 7 -14.21 8.29 -34.39
C THR A 7 -14.51 8.13 -32.90
N LEU A 8 -15.54 7.33 -32.60
CA LEU A 8 -15.94 6.92 -31.25
C LEU A 8 -14.80 6.10 -30.61
N ASN A 9 -14.36 6.42 -29.38
CA ASN A 9 -14.19 5.41 -28.29
C ASN A 9 -13.61 5.91 -26.93
N LEU A 10 -13.85 7.14 -26.45
CA LEU A 10 -13.14 7.59 -25.23
C LEU A 10 -13.97 8.30 -24.16
N CYS A 11 -15.30 8.13 -24.11
CA CYS A 11 -16.09 8.81 -23.07
C CYS A 11 -17.28 8.01 -22.55
N LEU A 12 -17.07 6.73 -22.19
CA LEU A 12 -18.01 6.01 -21.31
C LEU A 12 -17.35 5.51 -20.01
N SER A 13 -16.07 5.82 -19.79
CA SER A 13 -15.32 5.48 -18.58
C SER A 13 -15.30 6.59 -17.53
N CYS A 14 -15.77 7.81 -17.87
CA CYS A 14 -15.67 8.97 -16.98
C CYS A 14 -16.95 9.26 -16.15
N PHE A 15 -18.09 8.67 -16.51
CA PHE A 15 -19.34 8.82 -15.72
C PHE A 15 -19.36 7.98 -14.43
N LEU A 16 -18.47 6.99 -14.30
CA LEU A 16 -18.36 6.15 -13.09
C LEU A 16 -17.56 6.81 -11.96
N CYS A 17 -16.91 7.96 -12.21
CA CYS A 17 -16.11 8.69 -11.22
C CYS A 17 -16.95 9.41 -10.14
N PHE A 18 -18.28 9.47 -10.27
CA PHE A 18 -19.19 10.15 -9.33
C PHE A 18 -19.91 9.22 -8.34
N LEU A 19 -19.64 7.90 -8.37
CA LEU A 19 -20.15 7.00 -7.34
C LEU A 19 -19.22 7.05 -6.11
N PRO A 20 -19.74 7.29 -4.89
CA PRO A 20 -18.95 7.37 -3.66
C PRO A 20 -18.27 6.05 -3.27
N GLU A 21 -18.51 4.98 -4.02
CA GLU A 21 -17.94 3.64 -3.83
C GLU A 21 -16.72 3.37 -4.75
N PHE A 22 -16.44 4.23 -5.75
CA PHE A 22 -15.55 3.86 -6.87
C PHE A 22 -14.14 4.50 -6.86
N GLN A 23 -13.75 5.17 -5.77
CA GLN A 23 -12.40 5.75 -5.60
C GLN A 23 -11.44 4.89 -4.77
N ILE A 24 -11.74 3.61 -4.54
CA ILE A 24 -10.94 2.76 -3.62
C ILE A 24 -9.83 1.96 -4.32
N ASN A 25 -9.90 1.76 -5.65
CA ASN A 25 -9.02 0.82 -6.36
C ASN A 25 -7.96 1.41 -7.29
N LEU A 26 -7.97 2.73 -7.59
CA LEU A 26 -7.02 3.30 -8.57
C LEU A 26 -5.57 3.43 -8.07
N TRP A 27 -5.33 3.19 -6.78
CA TRP A 27 -4.01 3.30 -6.15
C TRP A 27 -3.59 1.98 -5.47
N CYS A 28 -4.23 0.86 -5.83
CA CYS A 28 -3.75 -0.44 -5.38
C CYS A 28 -2.56 -0.86 -6.25
N PRO A 29 -1.38 -1.18 -5.69
CA PRO A 29 -0.29 -1.75 -6.47
C PRO A 29 -0.73 -3.05 -7.14
N GLU A 30 -0.37 -3.27 -8.40
CA GLU A 30 -0.78 -4.46 -9.18
C GLU A 30 -0.38 -5.78 -8.52
N VAL A 31 0.76 -5.78 -7.82
CA VAL A 31 1.27 -6.95 -7.08
C VAL A 31 0.47 -7.26 -5.82
N CYS A 32 -0.42 -6.35 -5.39
CA CYS A 32 -1.19 -6.44 -4.16
C CYS A 32 -2.69 -6.54 -4.45
N SER A 33 -3.46 -6.92 -3.44
CA SER A 33 -4.91 -6.92 -3.47
C SER A 33 -5.44 -6.01 -2.38
N CYS A 34 -6.27 -5.03 -2.74
CA CYS A 34 -6.77 -4.03 -1.81
C CYS A 34 -8.28 -4.21 -1.61
N ALA A 35 -8.71 -4.26 -0.35
CA ALA A 35 -10.11 -4.37 0.01
C ALA A 35 -10.36 -3.75 1.39
N ALA A 36 -11.37 -2.88 1.51
CA ALA A 36 -11.82 -2.31 2.78
C ALA A 36 -10.68 -1.74 3.66
N GLY A 37 -9.74 -1.00 3.06
CA GLY A 37 -8.59 -0.42 3.78
C GLY A 37 -7.52 -1.43 4.21
N VAL A 38 -7.60 -2.68 3.73
CA VAL A 38 -6.55 -3.68 3.86
C VAL A 38 -5.81 -3.77 2.53
N VAL A 39 -4.49 -3.71 2.57
CA VAL A 39 -3.61 -3.95 1.43
C VAL A 39 -2.88 -5.26 1.68
N ASP A 40 -3.20 -6.28 0.89
CA ASP A 40 -2.59 -7.60 0.97
C ASP A 40 -1.56 -7.81 -0.15
N CYS A 41 -0.29 -7.85 0.24
CA CYS A 41 0.84 -8.15 -0.61
C CYS A 41 1.59 -9.40 -0.11
N SER A 42 0.94 -10.27 0.68
CA SER A 42 1.55 -11.46 1.25
C SER A 42 1.81 -12.54 0.20
N LYS A 43 2.87 -13.35 0.40
CA LYS A 43 3.18 -14.51 -0.47
C LYS A 43 3.40 -14.16 -1.95
N ARG A 44 3.95 -12.98 -2.22
CA ARG A 44 4.22 -12.49 -3.59
C ARG A 44 5.69 -12.57 -3.99
N GLY A 45 6.56 -13.08 -3.11
CA GLY A 45 8.00 -13.15 -3.34
C GLY A 45 8.68 -11.77 -3.40
N LEU A 46 8.10 -10.77 -2.73
CA LEU A 46 8.59 -9.40 -2.78
C LEU A 46 9.97 -9.28 -2.12
N THR A 47 10.82 -8.48 -2.73
CA THR A 47 12.13 -8.05 -2.21
C THR A 47 12.10 -6.55 -1.93
N THR A 48 13.09 -6.03 -1.21
CA THR A 48 13.21 -4.60 -0.92
C THR A 48 13.19 -3.74 -2.20
N ALA A 49 13.69 -4.27 -3.33
CA ALA A 49 13.73 -3.57 -4.62
C ALA A 49 12.40 -3.64 -5.40
N SER A 50 11.60 -4.70 -5.21
CA SER A 50 10.33 -4.89 -5.92
C SER A 50 9.11 -4.42 -5.13
N LEU A 51 9.33 -3.94 -3.90
CA LEU A 51 8.26 -3.44 -3.03
C LEU A 51 7.74 -2.10 -3.56
N PRO A 52 6.40 -1.92 -3.74
CA PRO A 52 5.83 -0.64 -4.14
C PRO A 52 6.19 0.47 -3.14
N SER A 53 6.54 1.65 -3.64
CA SER A 53 6.90 2.80 -2.82
C SER A 53 5.71 3.60 -2.31
N SER A 54 4.50 3.34 -2.82
CA SER A 54 3.28 4.02 -2.41
C SER A 54 2.11 3.05 -2.29
N PHE A 55 1.26 3.29 -1.29
CA PHE A 55 0.03 2.54 -1.00
C PHE A 55 -1.12 3.52 -0.77
N PRO A 56 -2.38 3.08 -0.83
CA PRO A 56 -3.53 3.93 -0.55
C PRO A 56 -3.42 4.60 0.83
N PRO A 57 -3.64 5.93 0.95
CA PRO A 57 -3.42 6.66 2.21
C PRO A 57 -4.39 6.25 3.34
N HIS A 58 -5.53 5.65 2.98
CA HIS A 58 -6.54 5.13 3.91
C HIS A 58 -6.26 3.68 4.35
N THR A 59 -5.07 3.15 4.06
CA THR A 59 -4.68 1.79 4.47
C THR A 59 -4.62 1.70 5.99
N THR A 60 -5.46 0.84 6.57
CA THR A 60 -5.53 0.55 8.01
C THR A 60 -4.73 -0.70 8.38
N ALA A 61 -4.59 -1.64 7.44
CA ALA A 61 -3.78 -2.84 7.61
C ALA A 61 -2.97 -3.14 6.35
N LEU A 62 -1.68 -3.38 6.52
CA LEU A 62 -0.75 -3.74 5.44
C LEU A 62 -0.20 -5.15 5.70
N GLN A 63 -0.39 -6.07 4.75
CA GLN A 63 0.12 -7.44 4.86
C GLN A 63 1.29 -7.63 3.91
N LEU A 64 2.48 -7.85 4.47
CA LEU A 64 3.73 -8.10 3.75
C LEU A 64 4.36 -9.42 4.18
N ASN A 65 3.64 -10.26 4.92
CA ASN A 65 4.14 -11.51 5.43
C ASN A 65 4.46 -12.52 4.32
N ASP A 66 5.34 -13.47 4.64
CA ASP A 66 5.74 -14.57 3.76
C ASP A 66 6.31 -14.08 2.43
N ASN A 67 7.22 -13.11 2.48
CA ASN A 67 7.96 -12.57 1.33
C ASN A 67 9.48 -12.72 1.55
N HIS A 68 10.28 -12.12 0.69
CA HIS A 68 11.76 -12.13 0.76
C HIS A 68 12.32 -10.74 1.11
N LEU A 69 11.61 -10.00 1.96
CA LEU A 69 12.05 -8.68 2.42
C LEU A 69 13.19 -8.85 3.43
N THR A 70 14.29 -8.14 3.18
CA THR A 70 15.43 -8.08 4.10
C THR A 70 15.43 -6.79 4.92
N ALA A 71 14.81 -5.73 4.39
CA ALA A 71 14.60 -4.45 5.03
C ALA A 71 13.34 -3.78 4.44
N LEU A 72 12.90 -2.68 5.04
CA LEU A 72 11.86 -1.83 4.45
C LEU A 72 12.47 -0.49 4.00
N PRO A 73 12.02 0.06 2.86
CA PRO A 73 12.34 1.43 2.47
C PRO A 73 11.96 2.42 3.59
N HIS A 74 12.82 3.40 3.81
CA HIS A 74 12.58 4.43 4.82
C HIS A 74 11.33 5.25 4.47
N GLY A 75 10.51 5.54 5.47
CA GLY A 75 9.29 6.33 5.31
C GLY A 75 8.10 5.58 4.70
N LEU A 76 8.26 4.31 4.30
CA LEU A 76 7.16 3.53 3.70
C LEU A 76 5.93 3.47 4.62
N LEU A 77 6.12 3.14 5.89
CA LEU A 77 5.03 3.00 6.86
C LEU A 77 4.56 4.36 7.38
N ASP A 78 5.42 5.38 7.39
CA ASP A 78 5.06 6.74 7.83
C ASP A 78 4.18 7.46 6.80
N SER A 79 4.25 7.05 5.53
CA SER A 79 3.37 7.54 4.46
C SER A 79 1.90 7.10 4.61
N LEU A 80 1.60 6.23 5.59
CA LEU A 80 0.28 5.65 5.82
C LEU A 80 -0.29 6.13 7.16
N PRO A 81 -0.93 7.31 7.21
CA PRO A 81 -1.39 7.91 8.47
C PRO A 81 -2.52 7.12 9.15
N ALA A 82 -3.30 6.37 8.38
CA ALA A 82 -4.37 5.51 8.88
C ALA A 82 -3.89 4.12 9.35
N LEU A 83 -2.60 3.79 9.18
CA LEU A 83 -2.10 2.44 9.44
C LEU A 83 -2.17 2.12 10.94
N ARG A 84 -2.72 0.94 11.25
CA ARG A 84 -2.85 0.42 12.62
C ARG A 84 -2.16 -0.92 12.79
N ARG A 85 -2.12 -1.74 11.73
CA ARG A 85 -1.57 -3.09 11.77
C ARG A 85 -0.67 -3.34 10.58
N ALA A 86 0.47 -3.98 10.81
CA ALA A 86 1.36 -4.45 9.77
C ALA A 86 1.73 -5.91 10.03
N ALA A 87 1.47 -6.80 9.08
CA ALA A 87 1.92 -8.19 9.16
C ALA A 87 3.25 -8.33 8.42
N LEU A 88 4.33 -8.58 9.17
CA LEU A 88 5.71 -8.57 8.67
C LEU A 88 6.45 -9.91 8.88
N HIS A 89 5.78 -10.91 9.46
CA HIS A 89 6.36 -12.23 9.74
C HIS A 89 6.70 -13.00 8.46
N GLY A 90 7.49 -14.07 8.55
CA GLY A 90 7.82 -14.90 7.38
C GLY A 90 8.71 -14.20 6.34
N ASN A 91 9.50 -13.20 6.76
CA ASN A 91 10.48 -12.51 5.91
C ASN A 91 11.89 -12.69 6.48
N PRO A 92 12.94 -12.84 5.63
CA PRO A 92 14.32 -12.97 6.05
C PRO A 92 14.96 -11.62 6.41
N TRP A 93 14.43 -10.96 7.45
CA TRP A 93 14.92 -9.66 7.91
C TRP A 93 16.43 -9.69 8.22
N SER A 94 17.20 -8.81 7.58
CA SER A 94 18.65 -8.68 7.81
C SER A 94 18.90 -7.83 9.05
N CYS A 95 19.74 -8.29 9.97
CA CYS A 95 20.11 -7.54 11.17
C CYS A 95 21.32 -6.62 10.92
N ASP A 96 21.18 -5.71 9.96
CA ASP A 96 22.19 -4.69 9.60
C ASP A 96 21.62 -3.27 9.76
N CYS A 97 22.31 -2.27 9.23
CA CYS A 97 21.86 -0.87 9.31
C CYS A 97 20.50 -0.61 8.63
N GLY A 98 20.10 -1.44 7.66
CA GLY A 98 18.84 -1.29 6.92
C GLY A 98 17.60 -1.59 7.77
N ILE A 99 17.73 -2.33 8.87
CA ILE A 99 16.60 -2.67 9.75
C ILE A 99 16.21 -1.55 10.72
N LEU A 100 17.06 -0.54 10.89
CA LEU A 100 16.91 0.50 11.91
C LEU A 100 15.59 1.27 11.76
N TYR A 101 15.15 1.50 10.52
CA TYR A 101 13.86 2.12 10.23
C TYR A 101 12.70 1.30 10.83
N LEU A 102 12.63 0.02 10.47
CA LEU A 102 11.57 -0.88 10.92
C LEU A 102 11.59 -1.02 12.45
N ARG A 103 12.78 -1.16 13.05
CA ARG A 103 12.93 -1.18 14.52
C ARG A 103 12.35 0.08 15.17
N GLY A 104 12.67 1.26 14.63
CA GLY A 104 12.16 2.53 15.14
C GLY A 104 10.63 2.61 15.08
N TRP A 105 10.04 2.19 13.95
CA TRP A 105 8.59 2.16 13.79
C TRP A 105 7.91 1.18 14.77
N LEU A 106 8.46 -0.03 14.95
CA LEU A 106 7.92 -1.02 15.90
C LEU A 106 7.97 -0.53 17.35
N LEU A 107 9.07 0.11 17.76
CA LEU A 107 9.21 0.67 19.12
C LEU A 107 8.17 1.75 19.39
N LYS A 108 7.89 2.60 18.40
CA LYS A 108 6.85 3.64 18.49
C LYS A 108 5.47 3.00 18.75
N GLN A 109 5.11 1.96 18.01
CA GLN A 109 3.82 1.27 18.18
C GLN A 109 3.69 0.52 19.51
N SER A 110 4.81 0.04 20.06
CA SER A 110 4.84 -0.62 21.38
C SER A 110 4.85 0.37 22.56
N SER A 111 4.96 1.68 22.29
CA SER A 111 5.01 2.68 23.35
C SER A 111 3.60 2.96 23.94
N PRO A 112 3.44 2.97 25.27
CA PRO A 112 2.14 3.24 25.91
C PRO A 112 1.57 4.64 25.58
N ALA A 113 2.41 5.58 25.13
CA ALA A 113 2.02 6.92 24.71
C ALA A 113 1.25 6.96 23.37
N SER A 114 1.14 5.83 22.65
CA SER A 114 0.40 5.72 21.38
C SER A 114 -1.02 5.18 21.57
N ILE A 115 -1.47 4.96 22.82
CA ILE A 115 -2.82 4.52 23.20
C ILE A 115 -3.61 5.69 23.81
N GLN A 116 -3.45 6.90 23.24
CA GLN A 116 -4.24 8.06 23.65
C GLN A 116 -4.84 8.78 22.45
#